data_AF-X1K2X3-F1
#
_entry.id   AF-X1K2X3-F1
#
_cell.length_a   1.000
_cell.length_b   1.000
_cell.length_c   1.000
_cell.angle_alpha   90.00
_cell.angle_beta   90.00
_cell.angle_gamma   90.00
#
_symmetry.space_group_name_H-M   'P 1'
#
loop_
_entity.id
_entity.type
_entity.pdbx_description
1 polymer ?
#
loop_
_entity_poly.entity_id
_entity_poly.type
_entity_poly.pdbx_seq_one_letter_code
_entity_poly.pdbx_strand_id
1 'polypeptide(L)'
;AGELPLDCEKLVGITDVDLCTPVLTFVYGEAQLSGNVAVVSLNRLRQEFYYLPHNDALLVERLLKECIHELGHCYGLFHCNNSKCVMYFSNSIISIDNK
;
A
#
# COMPACT_ATOMS: atom_id res chain seq x y z
N ALA A 1 2.73 -22.36 1.77
CA ALA A 1 3.11 -20.94 1.95
C ALA A 1 4.46 -20.93 2.64
N GLY A 2 5.42 -20.11 2.20
CA GLY A 2 6.70 -20.02 2.88
C GLY A 2 6.49 -19.57 4.33
N GLU A 3 7.18 -20.20 5.27
CA GLU A 3 7.13 -19.79 6.67
C GLU A 3 7.68 -18.36 6.79
N LEU A 4 7.01 -17.53 7.59
CA LEU A 4 7.55 -16.23 7.98
C LEU A 4 8.82 -16.44 8.83
N PRO A 5 9.73 -15.45 8.90
CA PRO A 5 10.77 -15.43 9.90
C PRO A 5 10.18 -15.61 11.31
N LEU A 6 10.91 -16.31 12.20
CA LEU A 6 10.41 -16.67 13.53
C LEU A 6 10.04 -15.46 14.42
N ASP A 7 10.63 -14.30 14.16
CA ASP A 7 10.41 -13.04 14.86
C ASP A 7 9.46 -12.08 14.11
N CYS A 8 8.74 -12.58 13.11
CA CYS A 8 7.87 -11.79 12.25
C CYS A 8 6.41 -12.22 12.37
N GLU A 9 5.53 -11.30 12.76
CA GLU A 9 4.08 -11.54 12.77
C GLU A 9 3.46 -11.35 11.38
N LYS A 10 3.83 -10.26 10.69
CA LYS A 10 3.33 -9.86 9.37
C LYS A 10 4.49 -9.38 8.50
N LEU A 11 4.46 -9.71 7.22
CA LEU A 11 5.46 -9.30 6.24
C LEU A 11 4.84 -8.36 5.20
N VAL A 12 5.50 -7.22 4.97
CA VAL A 12 5.17 -6.31 3.86
C VAL A 12 6.35 -6.30 2.89
N GLY A 13 6.14 -6.82 1.69
CA GLY A 13 7.09 -6.66 0.59
C GLY A 13 7.03 -5.25 0.02
N ILE A 14 8.18 -4.66 -0.29
CA ILE A 14 8.24 -3.37 -0.99
C ILE A 14 8.90 -3.61 -2.34
N THR A 15 8.30 -3.08 -3.41
CA THR A 15 8.81 -3.22 -4.77
C THR A 15 8.78 -1.89 -5.52
N ASP A 16 9.63 -1.73 -6.52
CA ASP A 16 9.68 -0.57 -7.41
C ASP A 16 8.98 -0.80 -8.76
N VAL A 17 8.44 -2.00 -9.02
CA VAL A 17 7.65 -2.29 -10.22
C VAL A 17 6.17 -2.00 -10.03
N ASP A 18 5.47 -1.71 -11.13
CA ASP A 18 4.02 -1.54 -11.11
C ASP A 18 3.30 -2.84 -10.76
N LEU A 19 2.22 -2.73 -9.99
CA LEU A 19 1.40 -3.89 -9.60
C LEU A 19 0.00 -3.74 -10.18
N CYS A 20 -0.60 -4.87 -10.54
CA CYS A 20 -1.98 -4.98 -10.95
C CYS A 20 -2.59 -6.28 -10.42
N THR A 21 -3.92 -6.36 -10.45
CA THR A 21 -4.66 -7.59 -10.16
C THR A 21 -5.46 -8.00 -11.39
N PRO A 22 -6.07 -9.19 -11.43
CA PRO A 22 -6.95 -9.56 -12.53
C PRO A 22 -8.15 -8.63 -12.74
N VAL A 23 -8.51 -7.82 -11.73
CA VAL A 23 -9.68 -6.94 -11.73
C VAL A 23 -9.30 -5.46 -11.90
N LEU A 24 -8.15 -5.04 -11.37
CA LEU A 24 -7.72 -3.65 -11.38
C LEU A 24 -6.49 -3.47 -12.28
N THR A 25 -6.54 -2.45 -13.13
CA THR A 25 -5.44 -2.11 -14.04
C THR A 25 -4.17 -1.70 -13.29
N PHE A 26 -4.29 -1.29 -12.04
CA PHE A 26 -3.19 -1.10 -11.11
C PHE A 26 -3.64 -1.15 -9.66
N VAL A 27 -2.70 -1.39 -8.75
CA VAL A 27 -2.87 -1.22 -7.30
C VAL A 27 -1.62 -0.58 -6.70
N TYR A 28 -1.78 0.11 -5.57
CA TYR A 28 -0.66 0.62 -4.78
C TYR A 28 -0.07 -0.47 -3.88
N GLY A 29 -0.91 -1.38 -3.40
CA GLY A 29 -0.55 -2.58 -2.68
C GLY A 29 -1.63 -3.64 -2.79
N GLU A 30 -1.34 -4.81 -2.23
CA GLU A 30 -2.32 -5.89 -2.05
C GLU A 30 -1.94 -6.67 -0.80
N ALA A 31 -2.95 -7.09 -0.04
CA ALA A 31 -2.78 -7.86 1.17
C ALA A 31 -3.68 -9.08 1.19
N GLN A 32 -3.18 -10.12 1.86
CA GLN A 32 -4.04 -11.21 2.28
C GLN A 32 -4.95 -10.71 3.42
N LEU A 33 -6.26 -10.63 3.18
CA LEU A 33 -7.22 -10.32 4.24
C LEU A 33 -7.14 -11.37 5.35
N SER A 34 -6.89 -10.91 6.58
CA SER A 34 -6.63 -11.76 7.75
C SER A 34 -5.47 -12.75 7.57
N GLY A 35 -4.61 -12.52 6.58
CA GLY A 35 -3.40 -13.30 6.32
C GLY A 35 -2.15 -12.61 6.85
N ASN A 36 -0.98 -13.07 6.40
CA ASN A 36 0.30 -12.69 7.00
C ASN A 36 1.20 -11.88 6.08
N VAL A 37 0.82 -11.72 4.82
CA VAL A 37 1.66 -11.11 3.79
C VAL A 37 0.89 -10.04 3.04
N ALA A 38 1.58 -8.93 2.82
CA ALA A 38 1.19 -7.84 1.93
C ALA A 38 2.36 -7.44 1.02
N VAL A 39 2.05 -6.68 -0.02
CA VAL A 39 3.04 -6.02 -0.88
C VAL A 39 2.60 -4.59 -1.18
N VAL A 40 3.54 -3.65 -1.24
CA VAL A 40 3.33 -2.25 -1.65
C VAL A 40 4.33 -1.88 -2.74
N SER A 41 3.85 -1.19 -3.77
CA SER A 41 4.66 -0.67 -4.87
C SER A 41 5.01 0.80 -4.66
N LEU A 42 6.28 1.14 -4.83
CA LEU A 42 6.78 2.51 -4.89
C LEU A 42 6.47 3.18 -6.23
N ASN A 43 6.22 2.41 -7.30
CA ASN A 43 6.23 2.91 -8.67
C ASN A 43 5.29 4.11 -8.86
N ARG A 44 4.03 3.96 -8.42
CA ARG A 44 3.02 5.02 -8.52
C ARG A 44 2.97 5.94 -7.29
N LEU A 45 3.80 5.72 -6.27
CA LEU A 45 3.91 6.63 -5.12
C LEU A 45 4.90 7.77 -5.38
N ARG A 46 5.85 7.54 -6.28
CA ARG A 46 6.85 8.52 -6.74
C ARG A 46 6.18 9.66 -7.50
N GLN A 47 6.62 10.89 -7.21
CA GLN A 47 6.19 12.09 -7.94
C GLN A 47 6.59 12.00 -9.43
N GLU A 48 7.71 11.35 -9.69
CA GLU A 48 8.31 11.19 -11.00
C GLU A 48 7.43 10.37 -11.96
N PHE A 49 6.60 9.46 -11.44
CA PHE A 49 5.57 8.75 -12.23
C PHE A 49 4.58 9.73 -12.86
N TYR A 50 4.35 10.87 -12.20
CA TYR A 50 3.45 11.93 -12.62
C TYR A 50 4.20 13.11 -13.26
N TYR A 51 5.46 12.93 -13.66
CA TYR A 51 6.32 13.98 -14.26
C TYR A 51 6.54 15.19 -13.35
N LEU A 52 6.42 15.00 -12.03
CA LEU A 52 6.67 16.02 -11.03
C LEU A 52 8.07 15.87 -10.41
N PRO A 53 8.62 16.93 -9.79
CA PRO A 53 9.90 16.85 -9.12
C PRO A 53 9.91 15.80 -8.00
N HIS A 54 11.03 15.09 -7.92
CA HIS A 54 11.29 14.13 -6.87
C HIS A 54 11.10 14.74 -5.46
N ASN A 55 10.47 13.97 -4.57
CA ASN A 55 10.23 14.37 -3.18
C ASN A 55 10.23 13.14 -2.26
N ASP A 56 11.38 12.86 -1.64
CA ASP A 56 11.57 11.74 -0.71
C ASP A 56 10.62 11.79 0.49
N ALA A 57 10.38 12.98 1.07
CA ALA A 57 9.53 13.10 2.24
C ALA A 57 8.09 12.66 1.94
N LEU A 58 7.57 13.09 0.79
CA LEU A 58 6.23 12.69 0.34
C LEU A 58 6.18 11.22 -0.06
N LEU A 59 7.23 10.68 -0.69
CA LEU A 59 7.32 9.25 -0.99
C LEU A 59 7.25 8.39 0.28
N VAL A 60 8.00 8.78 1.32
CA VAL A 60 7.99 8.09 2.62
C VAL A 60 6.61 8.19 3.28
N GLU A 61 5.98 9.36 3.27
CA GLU A 61 4.62 9.54 3.80
C GLU A 61 3.62 8.61 3.12
N ARG A 62 3.62 8.59 1.79
CA ARG A 62 2.73 7.74 0.98
C ARG A 62 2.99 6.26 1.22
N LEU A 63 4.26 5.86 1.24
CA LEU A 63 4.64 4.47 1.53
C LEU A 63 4.16 4.03 2.90
N LEU A 64 4.32 4.85 3.93
CA LEU A 64 3.83 4.54 5.28
C LEU A 64 2.31 4.36 5.30
N LYS A 65 1.56 5.25 4.65
CA LYS A 65 0.10 5.16 4.56
C LYS A 65 -0.36 3.86 3.88
N GLU A 66 0.26 3.48 2.77
CA GLU A 66 -0.08 2.23 2.07
C GLU A 66 0.36 1.00 2.86
N CYS A 67 1.56 0.99 3.45
CA CYS A 67 1.99 -0.13 4.29
C CYS A 67 1.05 -0.35 5.50
N ILE A 68 0.59 0.73 6.14
CA ILE A 68 -0.38 0.63 7.25
C ILE A 68 -1.74 0.16 6.73
N HIS A 69 -2.18 0.62 5.55
CA HIS A 69 -3.42 0.15 4.91
C HIS A 69 -3.39 -1.36 4.67
N GLU A 70 -2.35 -1.85 4.02
CA GLU A 70 -2.20 -3.27 3.70
C GLU A 70 -2.00 -4.13 4.95
N LEU A 71 -1.25 -3.66 5.95
CA LEU A 71 -1.17 -4.33 7.25
C LEU A 71 -2.54 -4.39 7.93
N GLY A 72 -3.35 -3.33 7.83
CA GLY A 72 -4.72 -3.33 8.34
C GLY A 72 -5.55 -4.47 7.75
N HIS A 73 -5.43 -4.71 6.44
CA HIS A 73 -6.03 -5.88 5.80
C HIS A 73 -5.48 -7.21 6.35
N CYS A 74 -4.16 -7.32 6.56
CA CYS A 74 -3.58 -8.51 7.21
C CYS A 74 -4.09 -8.73 8.65
N TYR A 75 -4.50 -7.67 9.36
CA TYR A 75 -5.15 -7.73 10.66
C TYR A 75 -6.69 -7.89 10.58
N GLY A 76 -7.24 -8.07 9.38
CA GLY A 76 -8.67 -8.34 9.16
C GLY A 76 -9.55 -7.10 9.05
N LEU A 77 -8.96 -5.90 8.93
CA LEU A 77 -9.72 -4.68 8.68
C LEU A 77 -10.16 -4.62 7.22
N PHE A 78 -11.40 -4.18 7.00
CA PHE A 78 -11.92 -3.85 5.67
C PHE A 78 -11.76 -2.35 5.41
N HIS A 79 -12.07 -1.94 4.18
CA HIS A 79 -12.09 -0.53 3.83
C HIS A 79 -13.02 0.29 4.73
N CYS A 80 -12.56 1.49 5.09
CA CYS A 80 -13.33 2.47 5.84
C CYS A 80 -13.99 3.48 4.89
N ASN A 81 -15.21 3.92 5.20
CA ASN A 81 -15.91 4.94 4.41
C ASN A 81 -15.43 6.37 4.70
N ASN A 82 -14.65 6.58 5.75
CA ASN A 82 -14.09 7.88 6.08
C ASN A 82 -12.83 8.14 5.23
N SER A 83 -12.85 9.18 4.40
CA SER A 83 -11.73 9.55 3.52
C SER A 83 -10.46 10.02 4.25
N LYS A 84 -10.55 10.29 5.57
CA LYS A 84 -9.42 10.61 6.46
C LYS A 84 -8.90 9.39 7.25
N CYS A 85 -9.37 8.19 6.93
CA CYS A 85 -8.90 6.97 7.56
C CYS A 85 -7.85 6.31 6.69
N VAL A 86 -6.78 5.78 7.28
CA VAL A 86 -5.74 5.03 6.55
C VAL A 86 -6.32 3.83 5.79
N MET A 87 -7.41 3.24 6.29
CA MET A 87 -8.15 2.15 5.64
C MET A 87 -9.12 2.62 4.53
N TYR A 88 -9.13 3.90 4.16
CA TYR A 88 -9.89 4.36 2.99
C TYR A 88 -9.30 3.76 1.71
N PHE A 89 -10.17 3.26 0.82
CA PHE A 89 -9.75 2.69 -0.46
C PHE A 89 -9.12 3.74 -1.36
N SER A 90 -7.87 3.52 -1.77
CA SER A 90 -7.11 4.48 -2.55
C SER A 90 -7.05 4.10 -4.04
N ASN A 91 -7.82 4.80 -4.88
CA ASN A 91 -7.81 4.62 -6.34
C ASN A 91 -7.00 5.69 -7.10
N SER A 92 -6.38 6.61 -6.37
CA SER A 92 -5.58 7.70 -6.91
C SER A 92 -4.58 8.20 -5.87
N ILE A 93 -3.49 8.83 -6.33
CA ILE A 93 -2.46 9.35 -5.43
C ILE A 93 -3.01 10.43 -4.50
N ILE A 94 -3.97 11.21 -5.02
CA ILE A 94 -4.69 12.25 -4.27
C ILE A 94 -5.45 11.65 -3.08
N SER A 95 -6.01 10.46 -3.22
CA SER A 95 -6.70 9.79 -2.11
C SER A 95 -5.74 9.33 -1.00
N ILE A 96 -4.50 8.96 -1.35
CA ILE A 96 -3.44 8.63 -0.39
C ILE A 96 -2.98 9.90 0.34
N ASP A 97 -2.80 11.00 -0.40
CA ASP A 97 -2.41 12.28 0.19
C ASP A 97 -3.51 12.82 1.13
N ASN A 98 -4.77 12.49 0.86
CA ASN A 98 -5.91 12.98 1.64
C ASN A 98 -6.30 12.13 2.85
N LYS A 99 -5.83 10.90 2.98
CA LYS A 99 -6.11 10.08 4.17
C LYS A 99 -5.20 10.38 5.34
#